data_AF-A0A7T6ZAH3-F1
#
_entry.id   AF-A0A7T6ZAH3-F1
#
_cell.length_a   1.000
_cell.length_b   1.000
_cell.length_c   1.000
_cell.angle_alpha   90.00
_cell.angle_beta   90.00
_cell.angle_gamma   90.00
#
_symmetry.space_group_name_H-M   'P 1'
#
loop_
_entity.id
_entity.type
_entity.pdbx_description
1 polymer ?
#
loop_
_entity_poly.entity_id
_entity_poly.type
_entity_poly.pdbx_seq_one_letter_code
_entity_poly.pdbx_strand_id
1 'polypeptide(L)'
;MIIHDFEMDLTTYAEKGLDNDFPAYACPNPECSSINILHRHGFYWRYGIAEEDIEYIPICRLQCPVCKKTFAILPDFLIPYYQHTLHTVLDQVENVLSFLRCNDFCALGVKTGPGSLLVFC
;
A
#
# COMPACT_ATOMS: atom_id res chain seq x y z
N MET A 1 9.19 -7.57 7.37
CA MET A 1 8.30 -7.48 6.20
C MET A 1 9.16 -7.08 5.01
N ILE A 2 8.80 -7.52 3.81
CA ILE A 2 9.50 -7.18 2.57
C ILE A 2 8.48 -6.45 1.70
N ILE A 3 8.80 -5.23 1.27
CA ILE A 3 7.96 -4.46 0.35
C ILE A 3 8.39 -4.81 -1.08
N HIS A 4 7.43 -5.06 -1.96
CA HIS A 4 7.67 -5.41 -3.35
C HIS A 4 6.66 -4.72 -4.26
N ASP A 5 7.16 -4.06 -5.30
CA ASP A 5 6.36 -3.56 -6.40
C ASP A 5 6.06 -4.72 -7.37
N PHE A 6 4.78 -5.07 -7.49
CA PHE A 6 4.29 -6.12 -8.38
C PHE A 6 3.93 -5.56 -9.78
N GLU A 7 4.14 -4.26 -10.00
CA GLU A 7 3.79 -3.52 -11.23
C GLU A 7 2.31 -3.66 -11.60
N MET A 8 1.43 -3.67 -10.59
CA MET A 8 -0.02 -3.82 -10.76
C MET A 8 -0.79 -3.18 -9.60
N ASP A 9 -2.07 -2.90 -9.84
CA ASP A 9 -2.99 -2.36 -8.83
C ASP A 9 -3.60 -3.44 -7.92
N LEU A 10 -4.40 -2.99 -6.94
CA LEU A 10 -5.06 -3.85 -5.96
C LEU A 10 -5.97 -4.90 -6.61
N THR A 11 -6.77 -4.48 -7.59
CA THR A 11 -7.76 -5.34 -8.26
C THR A 11 -7.09 -6.42 -9.10
N THR A 12 -6.11 -6.04 -9.92
CA THR A 12 -5.31 -6.99 -10.72
C THR A 12 -4.57 -7.98 -9.82
N TYR A 13 -4.03 -7.51 -8.70
CA TYR A 13 -3.39 -8.38 -7.71
C TYR A 13 -4.38 -9.37 -7.10
N ALA A 14 -5.60 -8.92 -6.77
CA ALA A 14 -6.65 -9.75 -6.21
C ALA A 14 -7.11 -10.83 -7.19
N GLU A 15 -7.34 -10.49 -8.45
CA GLU A 15 -7.71 -11.41 -9.52
C GLU A 15 -6.68 -12.53 -9.71
N LYS A 16 -5.39 -12.19 -9.67
CA LYS A 16 -4.30 -13.17 -9.73
C LYS A 16 -4.21 -14.04 -8.48
N GLY A 17 -4.52 -13.48 -7.31
CA GLY A 17 -4.56 -14.22 -6.05
C GLY A 17 -3.28 -15.02 -5.75
N LEU A 18 -3.40 -16.35 -5.67
CA LEU A 18 -2.26 -17.23 -5.38
C LEU A 18 -1.30 -17.42 -6.57
N ASP A 19 -1.73 -17.06 -7.78
CA ASP A 19 -0.96 -17.16 -9.02
C ASP A 19 -0.12 -15.90 -9.31
N ASN A 20 -0.10 -14.93 -8.38
CA ASN A 20 0.84 -13.82 -8.42
C ASN A 20 2.29 -14.32 -8.50
N ASP A 21 3.14 -13.61 -9.24
CA ASP A 21 4.55 -13.95 -9.39
C ASP A 21 5.34 -13.49 -8.16
N PHE A 22 5.31 -14.29 -7.10
CA PHE A 22 5.99 -13.95 -5.85
C PHE A 22 7.51 -14.19 -5.97
N PRO A 23 8.34 -13.15 -5.79
CA PRO A 23 9.78 -13.28 -5.94
C PRO A 23 10.44 -14.07 -4.80
N ALA A 24 11.63 -14.58 -5.09
CA ALA A 24 12.50 -15.20 -4.11
C ALA A 24 13.38 -14.14 -3.42
N TYR A 25 13.52 -14.23 -2.09
CA TYR A 25 14.35 -13.33 -1.30
C TYR A 25 15.34 -14.11 -0.42
N ALA A 26 16.51 -13.52 -0.19
CA ALA A 26 17.40 -13.91 0.90
C ALA A 26 16.87 -13.39 2.26
N CYS A 27 17.34 -13.98 3.36
CA CYS A 27 16.94 -13.55 4.70
C CYS A 27 17.39 -12.11 4.99
N PRO A 28 16.47 -11.15 5.24
CA PRO A 28 16.84 -9.77 5.53
C PRO A 28 17.22 -9.54 7.00
N ASN A 29 17.20 -10.58 7.84
CA ASN A 29 17.55 -10.45 9.25
C ASN A 29 19.08 -10.31 9.40
N PRO A 30 19.62 -9.17 9.87
CA PRO A 30 21.07 -8.96 9.94
C PRO A 30 21.76 -9.89 10.95
N GLU A 31 21.04 -10.37 11.96
CA GLU A 31 21.54 -11.37 12.92
C GLU A 31 21.61 -12.78 12.31
N CYS A 32 21.07 -12.97 11.11
CA CYS A 32 21.08 -14.23 10.40
C CYS A 32 22.08 -14.16 9.25
N SER A 33 23.21 -14.81 9.41
CA SER A 33 24.27 -14.87 8.38
C SER A 33 23.93 -15.81 7.22
N SER A 34 22.67 -16.22 7.05
CA SER A 34 22.29 -17.16 6.00
C SER A 34 22.09 -16.43 4.67
N ILE A 35 22.85 -16.83 3.66
CA ILE A 35 22.63 -16.47 2.24
C ILE A 35 21.52 -17.31 1.57
N ASN A 36 20.82 -18.14 2.35
CA ASN A 36 19.79 -19.03 1.85
C ASN A 36 18.53 -18.26 1.43
N ILE A 37 17.91 -18.73 0.34
CA ILE A 37 16.61 -18.27 -0.11
C ILE A 37 15.57 -18.69 0.93
N LEU A 38 14.66 -17.77 1.25
CA LEU A 38 13.54 -18.04 2.14
C LEU A 38 12.54 -19.00 1.48
N HIS A 39 12.00 -19.95 2.25
CA HIS A 39 11.00 -20.89 1.73
C HIS A 39 9.59 -20.31 1.83
N ARG A 40 8.72 -20.60 0.87
CA ARG A 40 7.30 -20.29 0.98
C ARG A 40 6.71 -21.10 2.14
N HIS A 41 6.25 -20.38 3.16
CA HIS A 41 5.65 -20.95 4.36
C HIS A 41 4.12 -21.03 4.24
N GLY A 42 3.52 -20.15 3.43
CA GLY A 42 2.11 -20.14 3.12
C GLY A 42 1.63 -18.73 2.85
N PHE A 43 0.34 -18.51 3.06
CA PHE A 43 -0.30 -17.21 2.87
C PHE A 43 -1.07 -16.83 4.13
N TYR A 44 -1.29 -15.53 4.33
CA TYR A 44 -2.42 -15.06 5.10
C TYR A 44 -3.24 -14.12 4.22
N TRP A 45 -4.50 -13.96 4.53
CA TRP A 45 -5.39 -13.14 3.73
C TRP A 45 -5.75 -11.86 4.48
N ARG A 46 -5.86 -10.75 3.75
CA ARG A 46 -6.22 -9.45 4.31
C ARG A 46 -7.05 -8.65 3.33
N TYR A 47 -7.80 -7.69 3.85
CA TYR A 47 -8.41 -6.67 3.02
C TYR A 47 -7.38 -5.62 2.59
N GLY A 48 -7.39 -5.30 1.31
CA GLY A 48 -6.90 -4.05 0.75
C GLY A 48 -8.10 -3.17 0.42
N ILE A 49 -8.08 -1.92 0.86
CA ILE A 49 -9.16 -0.95 0.65
C ILE A 49 -8.57 0.21 -0.17
N ALA A 50 -8.97 0.28 -1.43
CA ALA A 50 -8.78 1.44 -2.30
C ALA A 50 -9.97 2.41 -2.15
N GLU A 51 -10.03 3.48 -2.94
CA GLU A 51 -11.15 4.42 -2.87
C GLU A 51 -12.49 3.78 -3.26
N GLU A 52 -12.51 3.02 -4.36
CA GLU A 52 -13.73 2.41 -4.91
C GLU A 52 -13.79 0.89 -4.69
N ASP A 53 -12.64 0.26 -4.39
CA ASP A 53 -12.50 -1.20 -4.33
C ASP A 53 -12.14 -1.72 -2.94
N ILE A 54 -12.74 -2.85 -2.55
CA ILE A 54 -12.41 -3.60 -1.35
C ILE A 54 -12.13 -5.04 -1.75
N GLU A 55 -10.86 -5.44 -1.69
CA GLU A 55 -10.42 -6.75 -2.15
C GLU A 55 -9.86 -7.60 -1.01
N TYR A 56 -10.17 -8.90 -1.02
CA TYR A 56 -9.60 -9.87 -0.08
C TYR A 56 -8.43 -10.60 -0.72
N ILE A 57 -7.21 -10.14 -0.41
CA ILE A 57 -6.00 -10.51 -1.13
C ILE A 57 -5.09 -11.44 -0.32
N PRO A 58 -4.37 -12.37 -0.98
CA PRO A 58 -3.42 -13.24 -0.32
C PRO A 58 -2.06 -12.55 -0.19
N ILE A 59 -1.45 -12.63 0.98
CA ILE A 59 -0.10 -12.15 1.25
C ILE A 59 0.82 -13.33 1.48
N CYS A 60 1.81 -13.49 0.60
CA CYS A 60 2.79 -14.55 0.69
C CYS A 60 3.67 -14.38 1.94
N ARG A 61 3.82 -15.48 2.68
CA ARG A 61 4.73 -15.59 3.82
C ARG A 61 5.88 -16.49 3.45
N LEU A 62 7.08 -15.96 3.64
CA LEU A 62 8.33 -16.66 3.52
C LEU A 62 8.89 -16.96 4.92
N GLN A 63 9.58 -18.08 5.11
CA GLN A 63 10.25 -18.43 6.35
C GLN A 63 11.72 -18.77 6.09
N CYS A 64 12.60 -18.23 6.94
CA CYS A 64 14.01 -18.57 6.89
C CYS A 64 14.24 -19.99 7.43
N PRO A 65 14.91 -20.89 6.69
CA PRO A 65 15.21 -22.23 7.20
C PRO A 65 16.18 -22.23 8.38
N VAL A 66 16.98 -21.16 8.55
CA VAL A 66 18.03 -21.05 9.57
C VAL A 66 17.50 -20.38 10.84
N CYS A 67 17.15 -19.09 10.78
CA CYS A 67 16.70 -18.34 11.97
C CYS A 67 15.21 -18.50 12.29
N LYS A 68 14.46 -19.24 11.46
CA LYS A 68 13.01 -19.51 11.59
C LYS A 68 12.09 -18.28 11.61
N LYS A 69 12.64 -17.06 11.49
CA LYS A 69 11.85 -15.82 11.34
C LYS A 69 11.03 -15.88 10.04
N THR A 70 9.84 -15.30 10.10
CA THR A 70 8.87 -15.25 9.00
C THR A 70 8.78 -13.82 8.46
N PHE A 71 8.65 -13.70 7.15
CA PHE A 71 8.58 -12.44 6.43
C PHE A 71 7.37 -12.48 5.49
N ALA A 72 6.55 -11.44 5.49
CA ALA A 72 5.51 -11.25 4.50
C ALA A 72 6.06 -10.44 3.31
N ILE A 73 5.73 -10.85 2.08
CA ILE A 73 5.92 -10.03 0.86
C ILE A 73 4.67 -9.17 0.72
N LEU A 74 4.78 -7.90 1.09
CA LEU A 74 3.69 -6.94 1.00
C LEU A 74 3.82 -6.16 -0.32
N PRO A 75 2.75 -6.11 -1.14
CA PRO A 75 2.69 -5.14 -2.24
C PRO A 75 2.96 -3.72 -1.76
N ASP A 76 3.69 -2.94 -2.54
CA ASP A 76 4.09 -1.56 -2.24
C ASP A 76 2.91 -0.58 -2.14
N PHE A 77 1.82 -0.85 -2.85
CA PHE A 77 0.56 -0.13 -2.70
C PHE A 77 -0.12 -0.34 -1.33
N LEU A 78 0.33 -1.30 -0.50
CA LEU A 78 -0.21 -1.50 0.86
C LEU A 78 0.68 -0.87 1.92
N ILE A 79 0.04 -0.28 2.93
CA ILE A 79 0.74 0.17 4.12
C ILE A 79 0.83 -1.00 5.14
N PRO A 80 2.01 -1.26 5.72
CA PRO A 80 2.14 -2.25 6.80
C PRO A 80 1.16 -1.97 7.94
N TYR A 81 0.39 -2.98 8.35
CA TYR A 81 -0.58 -2.94 9.46
C TYR A 81 -1.86 -2.10 9.24
N TYR A 82 -2.09 -1.51 8.06
CA TYR A 82 -3.31 -0.76 7.75
C TYR A 82 -4.06 -1.33 6.56
N GLN A 83 -5.39 -1.39 6.61
CA GLN A 83 -6.21 -1.96 5.53
C GLN A 83 -6.29 -1.07 4.28
N HIS A 84 -6.16 0.26 4.43
CA HIS A 84 -6.17 1.19 3.29
C HIS A 84 -4.86 1.15 2.51
N THR A 85 -4.96 1.31 1.18
CA THR A 85 -3.80 1.45 0.31
C THR A 85 -3.06 2.77 0.58
N LEU A 86 -1.79 2.83 0.18
CA LEU A 86 -0.99 4.05 0.27
C LEU A 86 -1.63 5.19 -0.52
N HIS A 87 -2.09 4.90 -1.75
CA HIS A 87 -2.74 5.89 -2.61
C HIS A 87 -3.98 6.48 -1.94
N THR A 88 -4.90 5.64 -1.45
CA THR A 88 -6.10 6.11 -0.74
C THR A 88 -5.76 7.01 0.44
N VAL A 89 -4.72 6.70 1.22
CA VAL A 89 -4.33 7.56 2.34
C VAL A 89 -3.79 8.91 1.85
N LEU A 90 -2.97 8.92 0.80
CA LEU A 90 -2.40 10.15 0.25
C LEU A 90 -3.49 11.03 -0.37
N ASP A 91 -4.39 10.45 -1.17
CA ASP A 91 -5.49 11.17 -1.81
C ASP A 91 -6.38 11.87 -0.77
N GLN A 92 -6.69 11.18 0.33
CA GLN A 92 -7.48 11.75 1.42
C GLN A 92 -6.73 12.87 2.17
N VAL A 93 -5.41 12.73 2.36
CA VAL A 93 -4.59 13.81 2.95
C VAL A 93 -4.59 15.04 2.03
N GLU A 94 -4.42 14.84 0.73
CA GLU A 94 -4.44 15.94 -0.26
C GLU A 94 -5.79 16.64 -0.32
N ASN A 95 -6.89 15.89 -0.28
CA ASN A 95 -8.25 16.45 -0.23
C ASN A 95 -8.48 17.31 1.02
N VAL A 96 -8.06 16.83 2.20
CA VAL A 96 -8.16 17.60 3.45
C VAL A 96 -7.31 18.87 3.40
N LEU A 97 -6.06 18.78 2.94
CA LEU A 97 -5.17 19.93 2.83
C LEU A 97 -5.70 20.96 1.83
N SER A 98 -6.28 20.51 0.71
CA SER A 98 -6.91 21.37 -0.29
C SER A 98 -8.12 22.10 0.28
N PHE A 99 -8.96 21.40 1.04
CA PHE A 99 -10.11 21.99 1.73
C PHE A 99 -9.68 23.04 2.78
N LEU A 100 -8.65 22.74 3.58
CA LEU A 100 -8.12 23.68 4.58
C LEU A 100 -7.55 24.94 3.91
N ARG A 101 -6.77 24.80 2.83
CA ARG A 101 -6.28 25.94 2.05
C ARG A 101 -7.43 26.78 1.50
N CYS A 102 -8.50 26.16 0.98
CA CYS A 102 -9.68 26.88 0.50
C CYS A 102 -10.37 27.66 1.63
N ASN A 103 -10.51 27.05 2.81
CA ASN A 103 -11.10 27.71 3.99
C ASN A 103 -10.26 28.89 4.49
N ASP A 104 -8.93 28.80 4.47
CA ASP A 104 -8.07 29.93 4.85
C ASP A 104 -8.24 31.12 3.89
N PHE A 105 -8.39 30.86 2.58
CA PHE A 105 -8.71 31.92 1.59
C PHE A 105 -10.11 32.52 1.81
N CYS A 106 -11.12 31.70 2.13
CA CYS A 106 -12.45 32.18 2.49
C CYS A 106 -12.46 32.99 3.80
N ALA A 107 -11.68 32.59 4.80
CA ALA A 107 -11.56 33.27 6.09
C ALA A 107 -10.81 34.61 6.00
N LEU A 108 -9.90 34.76 5.02
CA LEU A 108 -9.16 36.00 4.75
C LEU A 108 -9.94 37.02 3.90
N GLY A 109 -11.19 36.72 3.50
CA GLY A 109 -12.04 37.66 2.76
C GLY A 109 -11.55 37.98 1.33
N VAL A 110 -10.66 37.15 0.77
CA VAL A 110 -10.16 37.32 -0.59
C VAL A 110 -11.24 36.85 -1.56
N LYS A 111 -12.07 37.78 -2.06
CA LYS A 111 -13.00 37.50 -3.15
C LYS A 111 -12.20 37.24 -4.41
N THR A 112 -12.28 36.03 -4.95
CA THR A 112 -11.78 35.71 -6.28
C THR A 112 -12.49 36.61 -7.29
N GLY A 113 -11.71 37.49 -7.94
CA GLY A 113 -12.20 38.33 -9.04
C GLY A 113 -12.59 37.49 -10.26
N PRO A 114 -13.34 38.07 -11.22
CA PRO A 114 -13.93 37.33 -12.32
C PRO A 114 -12.82 36.85 -13.27
N GLY A 115 -12.47 35.57 -13.17
CA GLY A 115 -11.45 34.95 -14.03
C GLY A 115 -10.88 33.61 -13.54
N SER A 116 -11.07 33.21 -12.29
CA SER A 116 -10.63 31.88 -11.84
C SER A 116 -11.72 30.84 -12.10
N LEU A 117 -11.35 29.78 -12.84
CA LEU A 117 -12.16 28.59 -13.09
C LEU A 117 -12.93 28.18 -11.83
N LEU A 118 -14.25 28.04 -11.97
CA LEU A 118 -15.14 27.44 -10.99
C LEU A 118 -14.64 26.03 -10.65
N VAL A 119 -13.88 25.90 -9.57
CA VAL A 119 -13.84 24.64 -8.84
C VAL A 119 -15.08 24.67 -7.97
N PHE A 120 -16.15 24.04 -8.45
CA PHE A 120 -17.32 23.77 -7.60
C PHE A 120 -16.85 22.93 -6.42
N CYS A 121 -17.18 23.38 -5.21
CA CYS A 121 -17.11 22.58 -3.99
C CYS A 121 -17.98 21.32 -4.11
#